data_AF-A0A538LGK1-F1
#
_entry.id   AF-A0A538LGK1-F1
#
_cell.length_a   1.000
_cell.length_b   1.000
_cell.length_c   1.000
_cell.angle_alpha   90.00
_cell.angle_beta   90.00
_cell.angle_gamma   90.00
#
_symmetry.space_group_name_H-M   'P 1'
#
loop_
_entity.id
_entity.type
_entity.pdbx_description
1 polymer ?
#
loop_
_entity_poly.entity_id
_entity_poly.type
_entity_poly.pdbx_seq_one_letter_code
_entity_poly.pdbx_strand_id
1 'polypeptide(L)'
;MRWVLLAAIGALILLGLLNAFGQRPQTFALDTPAASLELSVPSHLRGGLLYEARFTITAHHELKNALLAFSPGWNESMQQNTIEPSPLGQASRDGDLLLTLGHVPAGHVYRLFMQFQVNATNVGRRRADVTLYDGATKLGAIHRTVTVFP
;
A
#
# COMPACT_ATOMS: atom_id res chain seq x y z
N MET A 1 -31.76 -28.87 4.01
CA MET A 1 -30.72 -28.35 4.92
C MET A 1 -29.32 -28.92 4.63
N ARG A 2 -29.07 -30.25 4.72
CA ARG A 2 -27.70 -30.81 4.60
C ARG A 2 -26.93 -30.41 3.34
N TRP A 3 -27.58 -30.46 2.17
CA TRP A 3 -26.93 -30.20 0.89
C TRP A 3 -26.57 -28.73 0.69
N VAL A 4 -27.39 -27.83 1.23
CA VAL A 4 -27.10 -26.39 1.22
C VAL A 4 -25.87 -26.10 2.08
N LEU A 5 -25.77 -26.73 3.25
CA LEU A 5 -24.65 -26.55 4.16
C LEU A 5 -23.35 -27.13 3.57
N LEU A 6 -23.42 -28.31 2.95
CA LEU A 6 -22.29 -28.91 2.21
C LEU A 6 -21.88 -28.06 1.00
N ALA A 7 -22.84 -27.51 0.25
CA ALA A 7 -22.56 -26.62 -0.87
C ALA A 7 -21.89 -25.30 -0.40
N ALA A 8 -22.32 -24.73 0.73
CA ALA A 8 -21.72 -23.54 1.31
C ALA A 8 -20.27 -23.78 1.76
N ILE A 9 -20.01 -24.90 2.45
CA ILE A 9 -18.65 -25.29 2.84
C ILE A 9 -17.79 -25.56 1.59
N GLY A 10 -18.32 -26.29 0.61
CA GLY A 10 -17.64 -26.55 -0.66
C GLY A 10 -17.28 -25.25 -1.38
N ALA A 11 -18.20 -24.28 -1.41
CA ALA A 11 -17.95 -22.96 -1.98
C ALA A 11 -16.84 -22.20 -1.24
N LEU A 12 -16.82 -22.22 0.09
CA LEU A 12 -15.75 -21.60 0.89
C LEU A 12 -14.38 -22.23 0.61
N ILE A 13 -14.32 -23.56 0.53
CA ILE A 13 -13.09 -24.29 0.18
C ILE A 13 -12.63 -23.91 -1.22
N LEU A 14 -13.54 -23.88 -2.20
CA LEU A 14 -13.23 -23.47 -3.57
C LEU A 14 -12.72 -22.02 -3.62
N LEU A 15 -13.34 -21.10 -2.90
CA LEU A 15 -12.87 -19.71 -2.81
C LEU A 15 -11.48 -19.61 -2.18
N GLY A 16 -11.20 -20.42 -1.15
CA GLY A 16 -9.88 -20.54 -0.54
C GLY A 16 -8.84 -21.06 -1.54
N LEU A 17 -9.16 -22.14 -2.27
CA LEU A 17 -8.30 -22.72 -3.30
C LEU A 17 -8.02 -21.76 -4.46
N LEU A 18 -9.01 -20.94 -4.84
CA LEU A 18 -8.87 -19.90 -5.85
C LEU A 18 -8.15 -18.65 -5.32
N ASN A 19 -7.66 -18.68 -4.07
CA ASN A 19 -6.91 -17.59 -3.43
C ASN A 19 -7.73 -16.28 -3.35
N ALA A 20 -9.06 -16.37 -3.26
CA ALA A 20 -9.94 -15.20 -3.20
C ALA A 20 -9.68 -14.33 -1.95
N PHE A 21 -9.22 -14.96 -0.86
CA PHE A 21 -8.86 -14.31 0.41
C PHE A 21 -7.33 -14.13 0.59
N GLY A 22 -6.56 -14.43 -0.45
CA GLY A 22 -5.10 -14.37 -0.38
C GLY A 22 -4.53 -12.98 -0.55
N GLN A 23 -3.31 -12.79 -0.05
CA GLN A 23 -2.59 -11.51 -0.13
C GLN A 23 -1.75 -11.40 -1.40
N ARG A 24 -2.37 -11.65 -2.56
CA ARG A 24 -1.68 -11.51 -3.84
C ARG A 24 -1.45 -10.02 -4.13
N PRO A 25 -0.20 -9.59 -4.40
CA PRO A 25 0.07 -8.21 -4.77
C PRO A 25 -0.64 -7.83 -6.06
N GLN A 26 -1.18 -6.62 -6.08
CA GLN A 26 -1.67 -5.93 -7.26
C GLN A 26 -0.78 -4.72 -7.51
N THR A 27 -0.54 -4.44 -8.80
CA THR A 27 0.22 -3.26 -9.19
C THR A 27 -0.75 -2.13 -9.54
N PHE A 28 -0.51 -0.99 -8.92
CA PHE A 28 -1.13 0.29 -9.24
C PHE A 28 -0.05 1.20 -9.78
N ALA A 29 -0.38 2.01 -10.78
CA ALA A 29 0.55 2.95 -11.35
C ALA A 29 -0.11 4.31 -11.51
N LEU A 30 0.70 5.35 -11.34
CA LEU A 30 0.40 6.72 -11.63
C LEU A 30 1.53 7.24 -12.51
N ASP A 31 1.17 7.89 -13.62
CA ASP A 31 2.13 8.53 -14.50
C ASP A 31 1.86 10.03 -14.56
N THR A 32 2.91 10.84 -14.42
CA THR A 32 2.83 12.30 -14.44
C THR A 32 3.99 12.86 -15.26
N PRO A 33 3.92 14.13 -15.73
CA PRO A 33 5.05 14.74 -16.43
C PRO A 33 6.35 14.75 -15.62
N ALA A 34 6.28 14.90 -14.29
CA ALA A 34 7.46 14.98 -13.43
C ALA A 34 8.02 13.61 -13.02
N ALA A 35 7.17 12.62 -12.78
CA ALA A 35 7.56 11.28 -12.35
C ALA A 35 6.43 10.26 -12.51
N SER A 36 6.79 8.99 -12.59
CA SER A 36 5.87 7.87 -12.40
C SER A 36 6.03 7.26 -11.01
N LEU A 37 4.92 6.78 -10.44
CA LEU A 37 4.85 6.03 -9.19
C LEU A 37 4.18 4.68 -9.48
N GLU A 38 4.90 3.59 -9.25
CA GLU A 38 4.36 2.24 -9.21
C GLU A 38 4.25 1.76 -7.76
N LEU A 39 3.12 1.15 -7.41
CA LEU A 39 2.85 0.55 -6.12
C LEU A 39 2.44 -0.91 -6.32
N SER A 40 3.25 -1.85 -5.83
CA SER A 40 2.88 -3.26 -5.73
C SER A 40 2.53 -3.62 -4.29
N VAL A 41 1.26 -3.95 -4.05
CA VAL A 41 0.72 -4.24 -2.72
C VAL A 41 -0.55 -5.08 -2.81
N PRO A 42 -0.84 -5.99 -1.86
CA PRO A 42 -2.13 -6.66 -1.80
C PRO A 42 -3.29 -5.71 -1.44
N SER A 43 -4.43 -5.86 -2.12
CA SER A 43 -5.69 -5.18 -1.76
C SER A 43 -6.55 -6.01 -0.80
N HIS A 44 -6.27 -7.30 -0.68
CA HIS A 44 -6.92 -8.23 0.23
C HIS A 44 -5.89 -8.72 1.24
N LEU A 45 -6.20 -8.55 2.52
CA LEU A 45 -5.35 -8.92 3.64
C LEU A 45 -6.08 -9.88 4.56
N ARG A 46 -5.32 -10.60 5.40
CA ARG A 46 -5.89 -11.39 6.50
C ARG A 46 -5.28 -10.99 7.83
N GLY A 47 -6.12 -10.96 8.86
CA GLY A 47 -5.69 -10.73 10.23
C GLY A 47 -4.54 -11.66 10.63
N GLY A 48 -3.53 -11.09 11.29
CA GLY A 48 -2.39 -11.84 11.80
C GLY A 48 -1.29 -12.16 10.79
N LEU A 49 -1.44 -11.81 9.50
CA LEU A 49 -0.42 -12.05 8.48
C LEU A 49 0.49 -10.84 8.25
N LEU A 50 1.67 -11.11 7.71
CA LEU A 50 2.62 -10.13 7.22
C LEU A 50 2.36 -9.81 5.75
N TYR A 51 2.62 -8.58 5.32
CA TYR A 51 2.66 -8.22 3.90
C TYR A 51 3.70 -7.14 3.61
N GLU A 52 4.07 -7.02 2.34
CA GLU A 52 4.97 -6.00 1.84
C GLU A 52 4.23 -5.07 0.87
N ALA A 53 4.58 -3.79 0.92
CA ALA A 53 4.29 -2.82 -0.10
C ALA A 53 5.59 -2.31 -0.71
N ARG A 54 5.67 -2.34 -2.05
CA ARG A 54 6.82 -1.85 -2.81
C ARG A 54 6.42 -0.66 -3.64
N PHE A 55 7.13 0.44 -3.47
CA PHE A 55 6.96 1.69 -4.22
C PHE A 55 8.18 1.89 -5.11
N THR A 56 7.93 2.18 -6.38
CA THR A 56 8.96 2.54 -7.35
C THR A 56 8.63 3.90 -7.90
N ILE A 57 9.46 4.90 -7.61
CA ILE A 57 9.36 6.24 -8.18
C ILE A 57 10.39 6.34 -9.29
N THR A 58 9.97 6.67 -10.50
CA THR A 58 10.88 6.98 -11.62
C THR A 58 10.74 8.45 -11.95
N ALA A 59 11.82 9.21 -11.76
CA ALA A 59 11.86 10.64 -11.96
C ALA A 59 12.06 10.97 -13.45
N HIS A 60 11.08 11.63 -14.09
CA HIS A 60 11.21 12.11 -15.47
C HIS A 60 11.89 13.48 -15.50
N HIS A 61 11.60 14.28 -14.48
CA HIS A 61 12.29 15.52 -14.14
C HIS A 61 12.90 15.40 -12.75
N GLU A 62 13.80 16.31 -12.42
CA GLU A 62 14.43 16.38 -11.11
C GLU A 62 13.37 16.57 -10.01
N LEU A 63 13.31 15.64 -9.05
CA LEU A 63 12.52 15.81 -7.83
C LEU A 63 13.44 16.36 -6.75
N LYS A 64 13.21 17.61 -6.33
CA LYS A 64 14.08 18.27 -5.34
C LYS A 64 13.89 17.68 -3.95
N ASN A 65 12.66 17.32 -3.62
CA ASN A 65 12.31 16.71 -2.36
C ASN A 65 11.08 15.80 -2.55
N ALA A 66 11.30 14.54 -2.90
CA ALA A 66 10.24 13.56 -3.04
C ALA A 66 9.63 13.22 -1.66
N LEU A 67 8.30 13.25 -1.57
CA LEU A 67 7.56 12.77 -0.40
C LEU A 67 6.43 11.82 -0.82
N LEU A 68 6.18 10.83 0.02
CA LEU A 68 4.99 10.00 -0.06
C LEU A 68 4.09 10.28 1.15
N ALA A 69 2.86 10.69 0.88
CA ALA A 69 1.81 10.78 1.89
C ALA A 69 0.90 9.56 1.80
N PHE A 70 0.62 8.93 2.93
CA PHE A 70 -0.13 7.71 3.09
C PHE A 70 -1.38 8.00 3.91
N SER A 71 -2.56 7.73 3.35
CA SER A 71 -3.80 7.89 4.10
C SER A 71 -3.86 6.95 5.31
N PRO A 72 -4.69 7.22 6.33
CA PRO A 72 -4.74 6.44 7.57
C PRO A 72 -4.94 4.93 7.42
N GLY A 73 -5.56 4.46 6.33
CA GLY A 73 -5.75 3.03 6.09
C GLY A 73 -4.47 2.21 5.91
N TRP A 74 -3.29 2.85 5.86
CA TRP A 74 -1.99 2.18 5.86
C TRP A 74 -1.50 1.78 7.24
N ASN A 75 -1.75 2.59 8.27
CA ASN A 75 -1.25 2.41 9.63
C ASN A 75 -2.35 2.02 10.63
N GLU A 76 -3.62 2.31 10.33
CA GLU A 76 -4.74 1.93 11.19
C GLU A 76 -4.85 0.42 11.39
N SER A 77 -4.62 0.00 12.65
CA SER A 77 -4.63 -1.42 13.05
C SER A 77 -3.67 -2.29 12.23
N MET A 78 -2.56 -1.68 11.81
CA MET A 78 -1.40 -2.33 11.22
C MET A 78 -0.19 -2.04 12.12
N GLN A 79 0.73 -2.99 12.21
CA GLN A 79 2.05 -2.74 12.78
C GLN A 79 3.03 -2.49 11.64
N GLN A 80 3.68 -1.33 11.65
CA GLN A 80 4.80 -1.05 10.76
C GLN A 80 6.04 -1.76 11.31
N ASN A 81 6.58 -2.71 10.55
CA ASN A 81 7.75 -3.48 10.97
C ASN A 81 9.04 -2.86 10.44
N THR A 82 9.06 -2.53 9.15
CA THR A 82 10.27 -2.04 8.46
C THR A 82 9.91 -1.02 7.40
N ILE A 83 10.75 0.00 7.23
CA ILE A 83 10.74 0.89 6.06
C ILE A 83 12.18 0.92 5.53
N GLU A 84 12.41 0.50 4.30
CA GLU A 84 13.73 0.42 3.70
C GLU A 84 13.72 0.96 2.25
N PRO A 85 14.66 1.85 1.87
CA PRO A 85 15.61 2.52 2.75
C PRO A 85 14.91 3.40 3.79
N SER A 86 15.61 3.67 4.89
CA SER A 86 15.10 4.60 5.90
C SER A 86 14.83 5.98 5.28
N PRO A 87 13.63 6.56 5.44
CA PRO A 87 13.32 7.88 4.93
C PRO A 87 14.13 8.94 5.67
N LEU A 88 14.36 10.09 5.03
CA LEU A 88 15.03 11.23 5.65
C LEU A 88 14.21 11.85 6.79
N GLY A 89 12.89 11.65 6.77
CA GLY A 89 12.00 12.11 7.82
C GLY A 89 10.63 11.44 7.77
N GLN A 90 9.96 11.42 8.93
CA GLN A 90 8.59 10.96 9.07
C GLN A 90 7.78 12.02 9.83
N ALA A 91 6.59 12.33 9.36
CA ALA A 91 5.69 13.30 9.98
C ALA A 91 4.24 12.85 9.86
N SER A 92 3.35 13.53 10.57
CA SER A 92 1.91 13.42 10.35
C SER A 92 1.38 14.73 9.75
N ARG A 93 0.46 14.61 8.78
CA ARG A 93 -0.23 15.75 8.16
C ARG A 93 -1.71 15.40 8.07
N ASP A 94 -2.54 16.02 8.90
CA ASP A 94 -4.00 15.80 8.92
C ASP A 94 -4.41 14.32 9.04
N GLY A 95 -3.62 13.53 9.78
CA GLY A 95 -3.82 12.09 9.97
C GLY A 95 -3.08 11.20 8.97
N ASP A 96 -2.61 11.75 7.85
CA ASP A 96 -1.76 11.02 6.91
C ASP A 96 -0.36 10.83 7.51
N LEU A 97 0.25 9.67 7.24
CA LEU A 97 1.67 9.44 7.45
C LEU A 97 2.43 10.05 6.27
N LEU A 98 3.42 10.89 6.53
CA LEU A 98 4.25 11.51 5.50
C LEU A 98 5.69 10.99 5.62
N LEU A 99 6.22 10.43 4.55
CA LEU A 99 7.61 10.01 4.45
C LEU A 99 8.37 10.95 3.50
N THR A 100 9.44 11.57 4.01
CA THR A 100 10.36 12.37 3.21
C THR A 100 11.46 11.46 2.66
N LEU A 101 11.53 11.31 1.34
CA LEU A 101 12.50 10.45 0.66
C LEU A 101 13.74 11.23 0.21
N GLY A 102 13.57 12.53 -0.03
CA GLY A 102 14.65 13.44 -0.43
C GLY A 102 14.78 13.59 -1.93
N HIS A 103 15.96 14.00 -2.37
CA HIS A 103 16.24 14.30 -3.76
C HIS A 103 16.29 13.04 -4.63
N VAL A 104 15.58 13.06 -5.77
CA VAL A 104 15.66 12.01 -6.80
C VAL A 104 16.03 12.68 -8.13
N PRO A 105 17.25 12.45 -8.66
CA PRO A 105 17.67 13.07 -9.91
C PRO A 105 16.83 12.62 -11.10
N ALA A 106 16.75 13.45 -12.14
CA ALA A 106 16.08 13.08 -13.38
C ALA A 106 16.67 11.78 -13.98
N GLY A 107 15.81 10.93 -14.52
CA GLY A 107 16.15 9.62 -15.07
C GLY A 107 16.47 8.54 -14.03
N HIS A 108 16.42 8.83 -12.73
CA HIS A 108 16.73 7.87 -11.67
C HIS A 108 15.48 7.24 -11.08
N VAL A 109 15.69 6.08 -10.46
CA VAL A 109 14.65 5.29 -9.82
C VAL A 109 14.92 5.23 -8.32
N TYR A 110 13.91 5.58 -7.52
CA TYR A 110 13.90 5.38 -6.07
C TYR A 110 12.95 4.23 -5.72
N ARG A 111 13.43 3.25 -4.93
CA ARG A 111 12.62 2.11 -4.49
C ARG A 111 12.48 2.13 -2.98
N LEU A 112 11.24 2.10 -2.52
CA LEU A 112 10.89 1.99 -1.11
C LEU A 112 10.15 0.68 -0.87
N PHE A 113 10.52 -0.01 0.20
CA PHE A 113 9.88 -1.22 0.69
C PHE A 113 9.34 -0.92 2.08
N MET A 114 8.08 -1.26 2.31
CA MET A 114 7.44 -1.17 3.61
C MET A 114 6.86 -2.52 3.97
N GLN A 115 7.21 -3.02 5.16
CA GLN A 115 6.73 -4.29 5.68
C GLN A 115 5.80 -4.06 6.85
N PHE A 116 4.66 -4.76 6.83
CA PHE A 116 3.59 -4.59 7.79
C PHE A 116 3.15 -5.94 8.36
N GLN A 117 2.60 -5.90 9.57
CA GLN A 117 1.79 -6.98 10.13
C GLN A 117 0.37 -6.48 10.37
N VAL A 118 -0.62 -7.28 9.97
CA VAL A 118 -2.02 -6.99 10.18
C VAL A 118 -2.42 -7.43 11.58
N ASN A 119 -2.97 -6.53 12.41
CA ASN A 119 -3.50 -6.94 13.72
C ASN A 119 -4.61 -7.97 13.53
N ALA A 120 -4.65 -9.01 14.39
CA ALA A 120 -5.63 -10.10 14.25
C ALA A 120 -7.09 -9.63 14.34
N THR A 121 -7.34 -8.52 15.06
CA THR A 121 -8.67 -7.90 15.20
C THR A 121 -9.02 -6.93 14.08
N ASN A 122 -8.10 -6.71 13.13
CA ASN A 122 -8.30 -5.76 12.04
C ASN A 122 -9.19 -6.40 10.97
N VAL A 123 -10.51 -6.18 11.03
CA VAL A 123 -11.45 -6.67 10.01
C VAL A 123 -12.20 -5.48 9.41
N GLY A 124 -12.34 -5.46 8.09
CA GLY A 124 -13.12 -4.44 7.39
C GLY A 124 -12.41 -3.81 6.20
N ARG A 125 -13.06 -2.83 5.59
CA ARG A 125 -12.66 -2.21 4.31
C ARG A 125 -12.43 -0.71 4.48
N ARG A 126 -11.30 -0.20 3.97
CA ARG A 126 -10.95 1.24 4.08
C ARG A 126 -10.09 1.73 2.92
N ARG A 127 -10.08 3.05 2.72
CA ARG A 127 -9.19 3.69 1.73
C ARG A 127 -7.74 3.66 2.23
N ALA A 128 -6.82 3.42 1.32
CA ALA A 128 -5.39 3.37 1.56
C ALA A 128 -4.67 4.11 0.43
N ASP A 129 -5.01 5.38 0.23
CA ASP A 129 -4.47 6.20 -0.84
C ASP A 129 -2.99 6.52 -0.58
N VAL A 130 -2.26 6.77 -1.67
CA VAL A 130 -0.87 7.24 -1.63
C VAL A 130 -0.71 8.40 -2.57
N THR A 131 -0.13 9.49 -2.08
CA THR A 131 0.10 10.69 -2.87
C THR A 131 1.60 10.98 -2.97
N LEU A 132 2.08 11.23 -4.18
CA LEU A 132 3.45 11.67 -4.46
C LEU A 132 3.51 13.19 -4.50
N TYR A 133 4.50 13.76 -3.82
CA TYR A 133 4.80 15.19 -3.81
C TYR A 133 6.26 15.46 -4.19
N ASP A 134 6.50 16.66 -4.72
CA ASP A 134 7.81 17.31 -4.72
C ASP A 134 7.73 18.57 -3.83
N GLY A 135 8.24 18.48 -2.61
CA GLY A 135 8.06 19.51 -1.58
C GLY A 135 6.58 19.77 -1.26
N ALA A 136 6.10 20.97 -1.55
CA ALA A 136 4.69 21.35 -1.37
C ALA A 136 3.82 20.99 -2.59
N THR A 137 4.42 20.63 -3.72
CA THR A 137 3.72 20.41 -4.98
C THR A 137 3.22 18.97 -5.05
N LYS A 138 1.89 18.79 -5.14
CA LYS A 138 1.29 17.48 -5.40
C LYS A 138 1.54 17.08 -6.86
N LEU A 139 2.16 15.93 -7.08
CA LEU A 139 2.37 15.38 -8.42
C LEU A 139 1.18 14.50 -8.85
N GLY A 140 0.67 13.68 -7.93
CA GLY A 140 -0.55 12.89 -8.15
C GLY A 140 -0.77 11.84 -7.08
N ALA A 141 -1.85 11.08 -7.19
CA ALA A 141 -2.23 10.07 -6.21
C ALA A 141 -2.65 8.74 -6.83
N ILE A 142 -2.30 7.64 -6.16
CA ILE A 142 -2.88 6.32 -6.36
C ILE A 142 -4.01 6.15 -5.37
N HIS A 143 -5.23 6.01 -5.88
CA HIS A 143 -6.40 5.72 -5.07
C HIS A 143 -6.58 4.21 -4.96
N ARG A 144 -6.59 3.67 -3.75
CA ARG A 144 -6.86 2.24 -3.55
C ARG A 144 -7.64 1.97 -2.28
N THR A 145 -8.22 0.78 -2.24
CA THR A 145 -8.95 0.26 -1.09
C THR A 145 -8.32 -1.02 -0.62
N VAL A 146 -8.18 -1.19 0.69
CA VAL A 146 -7.77 -2.44 1.32
C VAL A 146 -8.95 -3.07 2.05
N THR A 147 -9.11 -4.38 1.88
CA THR A 147 -10.10 -5.19 2.61
C THR A 147 -9.35 -6.21 3.45
N VAL A 148 -9.62 -6.22 4.75
CA VAL A 148 -9.02 -7.18 5.68
C VAL A 148 -10.07 -8.19 6.09
N PHE A 149 -9.80 -9.45 5.78
CA PHE A 149 -10.58 -10.61 6.16
C PHE A 149 -10.08 -11.18 7.50
N PRO A 150 -10.93 -11.94 8.23
CA PRO A 150 -10.50 -12.71 9.38
C PRO A 150 -9.40 -13.75 9.09
#